data_AF-A0A067BJ43-F1
#
_entry.id   AF-A0A067BJ43-F1
#
_cell.length_a   1.000
_cell.length_b   1.000
_cell.length_c   1.000
_cell.angle_alpha   90.00
_cell.angle_beta   90.00
_cell.angle_gamma   90.00
#
_symmetry.space_group_name_H-M   'P 1'
#
loop_
_entity.id
_entity.type
_entity.pdbx_description
1 polymer ?
#
loop_
_entity_poly.entity_id
_entity_poly.type
_entity_poly.pdbx_seq_one_letter_code
_entity_poly.pdbx_strand_id
1 'polypeptide(L)'
;WIANDITLWQSMRPTPVFVGEWSLASATGITGHLANRTTMTRYANRALQAMNNAKAGWTYWSWKIDYIESGQPNGWNMQYLLRSGVFNLTTY
;
A
#
# COMPACT_ATOMS: atom_id res chain seq x y z
N TRP A 1 -2.12 6.31 8.58
CA TRP A 1 -2.94 6.55 7.39
C TRP A 1 -3.79 5.30 7.17
N ILE A 2 -3.62 4.48 6.13
CA ILE A 2 -4.52 3.33 5.90
C ILE A 2 -4.71 2.36 7.09
N ALA A 3 -3.64 2.06 7.83
CA ALA A 3 -3.73 1.17 9.00
C ALA A 3 -4.61 1.72 10.13
N ASN A 4 -4.55 3.03 10.36
CA ASN A 4 -5.39 3.69 11.36
C ASN A 4 -6.83 3.77 10.88
N ASP A 5 -7.02 4.11 9.60
CA ASP A 5 -8.34 4.29 9.01
C ASP A 5 -9.13 2.98 9.03
N ILE A 6 -8.50 1.86 8.65
CA ILE A 6 -9.12 0.53 8.70
C ILE A 6 -9.53 0.17 10.13
N THR A 7 -8.65 0.39 11.11
CA THR A 7 -8.95 0.10 12.52
C THR A 7 -10.16 0.92 13.00
N LEU A 8 -10.23 2.19 12.61
CA LEU A 8 -11.34 3.07 12.92
C LEU A 8 -12.65 2.64 12.24
N TRP A 9 -12.61 2.30 10.95
CA TRP A 9 -13.81 1.88 10.21
C TRP A 9 -14.43 0.62 10.80
N GLN A 10 -13.60 -0.33 11.23
CA GLN A 10 -14.05 -1.53 11.93
C GLN A 10 -14.65 -1.27 13.30
N SER A 11 -14.10 -0.30 14.05
CA SER A 11 -14.66 0.02 15.36
C SER A 11 -16.01 0.71 15.26
N MET A 12 -16.30 1.37 14.14
CA MET A 12 -17.58 2.06 13.92
C MET A 12 -18.72 1.16 13.45
N ARG A 13 -18.44 0.05 12.75
CA ARG A 13 -19.49 -0.81 12.16
C ARG A 13 -19.08 -2.30 12.15
N PRO A 14 -20.03 -3.22 12.40
CA PRO A 14 -19.78 -4.66 12.36
C PRO A 14 -19.66 -5.22 10.92
N THR A 15 -19.86 -4.40 9.90
CA THR A 15 -19.86 -4.82 8.50
C THR A 15 -18.43 -5.07 8.00
N PRO A 16 -18.17 -6.14 7.22
CA PRO A 16 -16.88 -6.35 6.57
C PRO A 16 -16.42 -5.14 5.76
N VAL A 17 -15.14 -4.81 5.86
CA VAL A 17 -14.52 -3.71 5.12
C VAL A 17 -13.90 -4.25 3.84
N PHE A 18 -14.16 -3.55 2.73
CA PHE A 18 -13.45 -3.75 1.46
C PHE A 18 -12.81 -2.43 1.04
N VAL A 19 -11.48 -2.41 0.94
CA VAL A 19 -10.71 -1.25 0.49
C VAL A 19 -10.59 -1.30 -1.04
N GLY A 20 -11.53 -0.68 -1.73
CA GLY A 20 -11.60 -0.71 -3.19
C GLY A 20 -10.40 -0.05 -3.88
N GLU A 21 -9.79 0.94 -3.25
CA GLU A 21 -8.60 1.59 -3.80
C GLU A 21 -7.65 2.03 -2.69
N TRP A 22 -6.37 1.72 -2.87
CA TRP A 22 -5.27 2.25 -2.08
C TRP A 22 -3.95 2.10 -2.85
N SER A 23 -2.92 2.87 -2.45
CA SER A 23 -1.61 2.81 -3.08
C SER A 23 -0.50 3.16 -2.08
N LEU A 24 0.76 3.02 -2.51
CA LEU A 24 1.93 3.54 -1.77
C LEU A 24 2.35 4.92 -2.29
N ALA A 25 1.53 5.53 -3.16
CA ALA A 25 1.77 6.89 -3.60
C ALA A 25 1.72 7.84 -2.41
N SER A 26 2.47 8.92 -2.52
CA SER A 26 2.71 9.81 -1.41
C SER A 26 2.76 11.25 -1.84
N ALA A 27 2.40 12.15 -0.93
CA ALA A 27 2.50 13.58 -1.17
C ALA A 27 3.97 13.98 -1.39
N THR A 28 4.19 15.00 -2.24
CA THR A 28 5.51 15.47 -2.68
C THR A 28 6.49 15.71 -1.52
N GLY A 29 6.00 16.17 -0.37
CA GLY A 29 6.82 16.44 0.82
C GLY A 29 7.44 15.22 1.49
N ILE A 30 6.99 14.00 1.19
CA ILE A 30 7.53 12.75 1.76
C ILE A 30 8.11 11.79 0.71
N THR A 31 7.98 12.12 -0.57
CA THR A 31 8.41 11.27 -1.70
C THR A 31 9.88 10.88 -1.59
N GLY A 32 10.76 11.81 -1.18
CA GLY A 32 12.18 11.53 -0.96
C GLY A 32 12.46 10.48 0.12
N HIS A 33 11.65 10.42 1.18
CA HIS A 33 11.80 9.40 2.22
C HIS A 33 11.35 8.01 1.74
N LEU A 34 10.37 7.96 0.85
CA LEU A 34 9.82 6.73 0.29
C LEU A 34 10.58 6.26 -0.96
N ALA A 35 11.43 7.09 -1.55
CA ALA A 35 12.42 6.67 -2.54
C ALA A 35 13.38 5.59 -1.97
N ASN A 36 13.60 5.59 -0.64
CA ASN A 36 14.33 4.52 0.03
C ASN A 36 13.50 3.22 0.04
N ARG A 37 14.00 2.20 -0.63
CA ARG A 37 13.36 0.88 -0.75
C ARG A 37 13.00 0.26 0.61
N THR A 38 13.88 0.32 1.60
CA THR A 38 13.63 -0.23 2.93
C THR A 38 12.45 0.47 3.61
N THR A 39 12.39 1.79 3.51
CA THR A 39 11.26 2.57 4.04
C THR A 39 9.97 2.21 3.32
N MET A 40 10.00 2.11 1.98
CA MET A 40 8.82 1.75 1.19
C MET A 40 8.31 0.34 1.52
N THR A 41 9.21 -0.65 1.62
CA THR A 41 8.86 -2.02 2.02
C THR A 41 8.23 -2.04 3.41
N ARG A 42 8.80 -1.31 4.37
CA ARG A 42 8.23 -1.20 5.73
C ARG A 42 6.83 -0.57 5.69
N TYR A 43 6.62 0.42 4.83
CA TYR A 43 5.33 1.07 4.67
C TYR A 43 4.28 0.11 4.07
N ALA A 44 4.66 -0.62 3.02
CA ALA A 44 3.84 -1.65 2.39
C ALA A 44 3.40 -2.75 3.38
N ASN A 45 4.36 -3.31 4.12
CA ASN A 45 4.10 -4.38 5.08
C ASN A 45 3.14 -3.95 6.18
N ARG A 46 3.25 -2.70 6.67
CA ARG A 46 2.33 -2.17 7.69
C ARG A 46 0.91 -2.01 7.15
N ALA A 47 0.75 -1.57 5.91
CA ALA A 47 -0.56 -1.46 5.27
C ALA A 47 -1.21 -2.85 5.11
N LEU A 48 -0.48 -3.80 4.51
CA LEU A 48 -0.95 -5.18 4.31
C LEU A 48 -1.31 -5.86 5.63
N GLN A 49 -0.46 -5.74 6.65
CA GLN A 49 -0.71 -6.30 7.97
C GLN A 49 -1.98 -5.71 8.59
N ALA A 50 -2.22 -4.41 8.45
CA ALA A 50 -3.43 -3.79 8.99
C ALA A 50 -4.69 -4.28 8.28
N MET A 51 -4.66 -4.38 6.93
CA MET A 51 -5.76 -4.97 6.16
C MET A 51 -6.01 -6.44 6.55
N ASN A 52 -4.95 -7.23 6.75
CA ASN A 52 -5.07 -8.63 7.16
C ASN A 52 -5.65 -8.77 8.58
N ASN A 53 -5.13 -8.01 9.54
CA ASN A 53 -5.63 -8.00 10.92
C ASN A 53 -7.11 -7.60 10.97
N ALA A 54 -7.50 -6.68 10.11
CA ALA A 54 -8.87 -6.26 9.94
C ALA A 54 -9.74 -7.27 9.16
N LYS A 55 -9.18 -8.36 8.64
CA LYS A 55 -9.92 -9.28 7.75
C LYS A 55 -10.60 -8.51 6.59
N ALA A 56 -9.96 -7.43 6.14
CA ALA A 56 -10.46 -6.58 5.07
C ALA A 56 -10.01 -7.12 3.72
N GLY A 57 -10.93 -7.20 2.76
CA GLY A 57 -10.55 -7.37 1.36
C GLY A 57 -10.01 -6.06 0.78
N TRP A 58 -9.22 -6.12 -0.29
CA TRP A 58 -8.70 -4.92 -0.92
C TRP A 58 -8.34 -5.10 -2.39
N THR A 59 -8.30 -4.00 -3.13
CA THR A 59 -7.72 -3.89 -4.47
C THR A 59 -6.72 -2.73 -4.52
N TYR A 60 -5.58 -2.96 -5.17
CA TYR A 60 -4.53 -1.96 -5.28
C TYR A 60 -4.80 -1.04 -6.47
N TRP A 61 -4.68 0.26 -6.25
CA TRP A 61 -4.72 1.27 -7.30
C TRP A 61 -3.29 1.73 -7.63
N SER A 62 -2.67 1.33 -8.73
CA SER A 62 -3.21 0.53 -9.86
C SER A 62 -2.35 -0.71 -10.11
N TRP A 63 -2.85 -1.62 -10.95
CA TRP A 63 -2.04 -2.77 -11.39
C TRP A 63 -0.76 -2.33 -12.11
N LYS A 64 -0.88 -1.38 -13.03
CA LYS A 64 0.21 -0.86 -13.88
C LYS A 64 -0.11 0.56 -14.31
N ILE A 65 0.94 1.37 -14.44
CA ILE A 65 0.92 2.69 -15.08
C ILE A 65 1.88 2.70 -16.28
N ASP A 66 1.71 3.65 -17.20
CA ASP A 66 2.59 3.83 -18.37
C ASP A 66 3.86 4.64 -18.05
N TYR A 67 3.81 5.47 -17.01
CA TYR A 67 4.88 6.38 -16.63
C TYR A 67 5.83 5.77 -15.59
N ILE A 68 7.12 5.74 -15.92
CA ILE A 68 8.18 5.48 -14.95
C ILE A 68 8.84 6.81 -14.65
N GLU A 69 8.58 7.35 -13.46
CA GLU A 69 9.38 8.46 -12.93
C GLU A 69 10.80 7.92 -12.75
N SER A 70 11.75 8.43 -13.53
CA SER A 70 13.10 7.87 -13.59
C SER A 70 13.73 7.82 -12.20
N GLY A 71 14.03 6.61 -11.71
CA GLY A 71 14.82 6.39 -10.50
C GLY A 71 14.06 6.21 -9.19
N GLN A 72 12.71 6.18 -9.16
CA GLN A 72 11.95 5.94 -7.93
C GLN A 72 10.92 4.81 -8.03
N PRO A 73 10.69 4.02 -6.96
CA PRO A 73 9.57 3.09 -6.90
C PRO A 73 8.27 3.88 -7.00
N ASN A 74 7.59 3.79 -8.14
CA ASN A 74 6.33 4.49 -8.31
C ASN A 74 5.25 3.77 -7.49
N GLY A 75 4.81 4.42 -6.42
CA GLY A 75 3.77 3.92 -5.51
C GLY A 75 2.40 3.71 -6.14
N TRP A 76 2.21 4.02 -7.43
CA TRP A 76 1.00 3.74 -8.20
C TRP A 76 1.05 2.43 -9.00
N ASN A 77 2.21 1.74 -9.07
CA ASN A 77 2.44 0.59 -9.95
C ASN A 77 2.67 -0.71 -9.16
N MET A 78 1.60 -1.45 -8.86
CA MET A 78 1.69 -2.72 -8.11
C MET A 78 2.60 -3.74 -8.81
N GLN A 79 2.51 -3.86 -10.13
CA GLN A 79 3.33 -4.81 -10.90
C GLN A 79 4.83 -4.56 -10.67
N TYR A 80 5.26 -3.30 -10.70
CA TYR A 80 6.65 -2.94 -10.42
C TYR A 80 7.01 -3.23 -8.95
N LEU A 81 6.13 -2.90 -8.00
CA LEU A 81 6.37 -3.12 -6.57
C LEU A 81 6.52 -4.61 -6.22
N LEU A 82 5.77 -5.48 -6.88
CA LEU A 82 5.91 -6.94 -6.77
C LEU A 82 7.24 -7.43 -7.36
N ARG A 83 7.55 -7.03 -8.60
CA ARG A 83 8.81 -7.43 -9.28
C ARG A 83 10.06 -6.92 -8.56
N SER A 84 9.97 -5.74 -7.97
CA SER A 84 11.04 -5.16 -7.17
C SER A 84 11.08 -5.69 -5.74
N GLY A 85 10.19 -6.58 -5.33
CA GLY A 85 10.17 -7.14 -3.97
C GLY A 85 9.88 -6.12 -2.86
N VAL A 86 9.34 -4.95 -3.20
CA VAL A 86 8.80 -4.00 -2.24
C VAL A 86 7.49 -4.53 -1.66
N PHE A 87 6.71 -5.18 -2.51
CA PHE A 87 5.44 -5.81 -2.17
C PHE A 87 5.62 -7.33 -2.16
N ASN A 88 5.30 -7.99 -1.04
CA ASN A 88 5.28 -9.43 -0.95
C ASN A 88 3.92 -9.91 -0.42
N LEU A 89 3.24 -10.74 -1.23
CA LEU A 89 1.91 -11.27 -0.92
C LEU A 89 1.95 -12.65 -0.27
N THR A 90 3.11 -13.30 -0.15
CA THR A 90 3.21 -14.65 0.41
C THR A 90 3.38 -14.66 1.94
N THR A 91 3.37 -13.50 2.59
CA THR A 91 3.71 -13.34 4.01
C THR A 91 2.49 -13.10 4.91
N TYR A 92 1.27 -13.09 4.37
CA TYR A 92 0.06 -12.68 5.09
C TYR A 92 -1.14 -13.58 4.80
#